data_AF-A0A7C4AN21-F1
#
_entry.id   AF-A0A7C4AN21-F1
#
_cell.length_a   1.000
_cell.length_b   1.000
_cell.length_c   1.000
_cell.angle_alpha   90.00
_cell.angle_beta   90.00
_cell.angle_gamma   90.00
#
_symmetry.space_group_name_H-M   'P 1'
#
loop_
_entity.id
_entity.type
_entity.pdbx_description
1 polymer ?
#
loop_
_entity_poly.entity_id
_entity_poly.type
_entity_poly.pdbx_seq_one_letter_code
_entity_poly.pdbx_strand_id
1 'polypeptide(L)'
;MEQQQAKKKKPRGKARLIEGKCIACGARCQSSCPVDAIEMNAKEEPVINETKCIGCQKCIKVCPASALEIFFTPEEQKLLEELAAGSTAAPAEQEDPAEAARKAAIAAWKGVWVFVEQMDGHAHEVSWELLGVGRRLADDLGVELAAFVLGENIGHLATEAFCYGADKVYVMDSPLLKHYRTTAYLQGCVSLINKYKPEIVLMGATGLGRDLAGAVATDLKTGLTADCTGLTIDKKMRLLEQTRPAFGGNIMATILTETRRPQMASVRPHVMPKPPYQTGRQGQTITEPFTLKEDDIPTKVLDIIRTASESTVNIAGAKILVSGGRGMLNQENFKMLERLAELIGGVVAGSRCAVDEGWIKHDRQVGQTGKTVHPKLYIACGISGAIQHLVGMQDSEYIIAINKDKTAPIFEVAHLGIVGDVFEIIPSLIEKLKQSNARPVE
;
A
#
# COMPACT_ATOMS: atom_id res chain seq x y z
N MET A 1 23.80 -47.14 -0.37
CA MET A 1 25.05 -46.66 -0.97
C MET A 1 24.74 -46.26 -2.40
N GLU A 2 24.17 -45.07 -2.59
CA GLU A 2 23.90 -44.53 -3.92
C GLU A 2 25.17 -43.88 -4.46
N GLN A 3 25.65 -44.40 -5.59
CA GLN A 3 26.83 -43.90 -6.29
C GLN A 3 26.52 -42.52 -6.87
N GLN A 4 27.19 -41.49 -6.37
CA GLN A 4 27.20 -40.16 -6.96
C GLN A 4 27.79 -40.24 -8.38
N GLN A 5 26.95 -40.09 -9.40
CA GLN A 5 27.41 -39.89 -10.77
C GLN A 5 28.18 -38.55 -10.85
N ALA A 6 29.48 -38.64 -11.11
CA ALA A 6 30.33 -37.49 -11.35
C ALA A 6 29.83 -36.72 -12.59
N LYS A 7 29.31 -35.50 -12.38
CA LYS A 7 28.92 -34.58 -13.46
C LYS A 7 30.13 -34.33 -14.37
N LYS A 8 30.09 -34.84 -15.61
CA LYS A 8 31.09 -34.54 -16.65
C LYS A 8 31.08 -33.03 -16.93
N LYS A 9 32.22 -32.36 -16.68
CA LYS A 9 32.37 -30.91 -16.89
C LYS A 9 32.37 -30.59 -18.38
N LYS A 10 31.55 -29.62 -18.81
CA LYS A 10 31.56 -29.10 -20.20
C LYS A 10 32.96 -28.55 -20.53
N PRO A 11 33.59 -28.97 -21.64
CA PRO A 11 34.86 -28.39 -22.07
C PRO A 11 34.66 -26.93 -22.48
N ARG A 12 35.57 -26.04 -22.05
CA ARG A 12 35.44 -24.58 -22.25
C ARG A 12 36.16 -24.08 -23.51
N GLY A 13 36.77 -24.98 -24.29
CA GLY A 13 37.53 -24.67 -25.51
C GLY A 13 38.78 -23.82 -25.25
N LYS A 14 39.66 -23.70 -26.23
CA LYS A 14 40.90 -22.92 -26.14
C LYS A 14 40.89 -21.80 -27.18
N ALA A 15 41.42 -20.63 -26.83
CA ALA A 15 41.49 -19.50 -27.75
C ALA A 15 42.62 -19.71 -28.77
N ARG A 16 42.35 -19.43 -30.05
CA ARG A 16 43.32 -19.45 -31.16
C ARG A 16 43.20 -18.16 -31.97
N LEU A 17 44.33 -17.69 -32.50
CA LEU A 17 44.40 -16.56 -33.43
C LEU A 17 43.98 -16.99 -34.85
N ILE A 18 43.13 -16.19 -35.49
CA ILE A 18 42.85 -16.30 -36.92
C ILE A 18 43.97 -15.60 -37.68
N GLU A 19 44.68 -16.33 -38.53
CA GLU A 19 45.79 -15.81 -39.34
C GLU A 19 45.33 -14.62 -40.21
N GLY A 20 46.10 -13.52 -40.17
CA GLY A 20 45.88 -12.34 -41.02
C GLY A 20 44.81 -11.34 -40.54
N LYS A 21 44.09 -11.60 -39.44
CA LYS A 21 43.09 -10.66 -38.88
C LYS A 21 43.58 -9.80 -37.72
N CYS A 22 44.77 -10.07 -37.19
CA CYS A 22 45.32 -9.30 -36.09
C CYS A 22 45.82 -7.93 -36.58
N ILE A 23 45.36 -6.86 -35.94
CA ILE A 23 45.75 -5.48 -36.27
C ILE A 23 46.84 -4.91 -35.34
N ALA A 24 47.54 -5.76 -34.57
CA ALA A 24 48.61 -5.36 -33.64
C ALA A 24 48.23 -4.17 -32.72
N CYS A 25 47.04 -4.21 -32.10
CA CYS A 25 46.46 -3.08 -31.36
C CYS A 25 47.11 -2.75 -29.99
N GLY A 26 48.37 -3.15 -29.76
CA GLY A 26 49.11 -2.87 -28.52
C GLY A 26 48.76 -3.80 -27.36
N ALA A 27 48.75 -5.11 -27.60
CA ALA A 27 48.72 -6.15 -26.57
C ALA A 27 47.52 -6.20 -25.57
N ARG A 28 46.38 -5.59 -25.89
CA ARG A 28 45.19 -5.59 -25.00
C ARG A 28 44.65 -6.98 -24.62
N CYS A 29 44.84 -7.97 -25.50
CA CYS A 29 44.46 -9.34 -25.21
C CYS A 29 45.38 -10.02 -24.19
N GLN A 30 46.65 -9.61 -24.10
CA GLN A 30 47.59 -10.09 -23.08
C GLN A 30 47.21 -9.56 -21.70
N SER A 31 46.99 -8.24 -21.56
CA SER A 31 46.62 -7.64 -20.27
C SER A 31 45.27 -8.10 -19.72
N SER A 32 44.38 -8.57 -20.61
CA SER A 32 43.05 -9.07 -20.23
C SER A 32 43.05 -10.56 -19.88
N CYS A 33 44.18 -11.27 -20.04
CA CYS A 33 44.27 -12.69 -19.75
C CYS A 33 44.48 -12.91 -18.24
N PRO A 34 43.55 -13.57 -17.52
CA PRO A 34 43.69 -13.78 -16.08
C PRO A 34 44.73 -14.83 -15.68
N VAL A 35 45.30 -15.54 -16.67
CA VAL A 35 46.23 -16.67 -16.47
C VAL A 35 47.51 -16.51 -17.30
N ASP A 36 47.73 -15.31 -17.86
CA ASP A 36 48.91 -14.96 -18.67
C ASP A 36 49.24 -15.99 -19.76
N ALA A 37 48.20 -16.53 -20.40
CA ALA A 37 48.34 -17.55 -21.44
C ALA A 37 48.63 -16.96 -22.84
N ILE A 38 48.81 -15.65 -22.96
CA ILE A 38 49.00 -14.95 -24.24
C ILE A 38 50.31 -14.17 -24.19
N GLU A 39 51.25 -14.52 -25.05
CA GLU A 39 52.54 -13.84 -25.22
C GLU A 39 52.61 -13.21 -26.61
N MET A 40 53.22 -12.04 -26.74
CA MET A 40 53.33 -11.33 -28.03
C MET A 40 54.60 -11.75 -28.77
N ASN A 41 54.51 -12.05 -30.06
CA ASN A 41 55.68 -12.28 -30.90
C ASN A 41 56.33 -10.97 -31.36
N ALA A 42 57.48 -11.06 -32.06
CA ALA A 42 58.22 -9.89 -32.58
C ALA A 42 57.46 -9.07 -33.66
N LYS A 43 56.31 -9.56 -34.14
CA LYS A 43 55.40 -8.87 -35.06
C LYS A 43 54.15 -8.31 -34.34
N GLU A 44 54.16 -8.29 -33.00
CA GLU A 44 53.06 -7.84 -32.14
C GLU A 44 51.75 -8.64 -32.30
N GLU A 45 51.85 -9.89 -32.74
CA GLU A 45 50.72 -10.82 -32.80
C GLU A 45 50.68 -11.72 -31.55
N PRO A 46 49.48 -12.00 -31.01
CA PRO A 46 49.33 -12.84 -29.82
C PRO A 46 49.54 -14.32 -30.13
N VAL A 47 50.55 -14.92 -29.51
CA VAL A 47 50.79 -16.36 -29.44
C VAL A 47 50.17 -16.90 -28.16
N ILE A 48 49.24 -17.84 -28.31
CA ILE A 48 48.47 -18.38 -27.17
C ILE A 48 49.06 -19.72 -26.75
N ASN A 49 49.43 -19.84 -25.48
CA ASN A 49 49.90 -21.10 -24.91
C ASN A 49 48.69 -22.00 -24.58
N GLU A 50 48.53 -23.06 -25.38
CA GLU A 50 47.41 -23.99 -25.28
C GLU A 50 47.34 -24.74 -23.94
N THR A 51 48.45 -24.87 -23.21
CA THR A 51 48.46 -25.58 -21.92
C THR A 51 47.94 -24.73 -20.77
N LYS A 52 48.08 -23.40 -20.86
CA LYS A 52 47.67 -22.44 -19.83
C LYS A 52 46.29 -21.82 -20.09
N CYS A 53 45.76 -21.95 -21.31
CA CYS A 53 44.49 -21.33 -21.69
C CYS A 53 43.28 -22.02 -21.03
N ILE A 54 42.49 -21.25 -20.27
CA ILE A 54 41.30 -21.75 -19.54
C ILE A 54 39.95 -21.51 -20.26
N GLY A 55 39.96 -21.01 -21.51
CA GLY A 55 38.73 -20.81 -22.29
C GLY A 55 37.77 -19.74 -21.75
N CYS A 56 38.27 -18.71 -21.06
CA CYS A 56 37.44 -17.71 -20.38
C CYS A 56 36.77 -16.66 -21.29
N GLN A 57 37.07 -16.67 -22.60
CA GLN A 57 36.50 -15.79 -23.64
C GLN A 57 36.73 -14.27 -23.46
N LYS A 58 37.44 -13.83 -22.42
CA LYS A 58 37.73 -12.41 -22.17
C LYS A 58 38.59 -11.78 -23.28
N CYS A 59 39.54 -12.55 -23.81
CA CYS A 59 40.40 -12.10 -24.91
C CYS A 59 39.61 -11.79 -26.20
N ILE A 60 38.50 -12.49 -26.44
CA ILE A 60 37.62 -12.27 -27.60
C ILE A 60 36.85 -10.96 -27.45
N LYS A 61 36.27 -10.73 -26.27
CA LYS A 61 35.48 -9.51 -26.00
C LYS A 61 36.30 -8.23 -26.08
N VAL A 62 37.59 -8.30 -25.74
CA VAL A 62 38.49 -7.14 -25.75
C VAL A 62 39.15 -6.91 -27.11
N CYS A 63 39.10 -7.89 -28.03
CA CYS A 63 39.71 -7.77 -29.34
C CYS A 63 38.84 -6.91 -30.29
N PRO A 64 39.28 -5.71 -30.70
CA PRO A 64 38.49 -4.83 -31.56
C PRO A 64 38.36 -5.36 -33.01
N ALA A 65 39.29 -6.22 -33.44
CA ALA A 65 39.28 -6.84 -34.76
C ALA A 65 38.66 -8.25 -34.77
N SER A 66 38.14 -8.73 -33.63
CA SER A 66 37.61 -10.09 -33.47
C SER A 66 38.53 -11.18 -34.02
N ALA A 67 39.85 -11.00 -33.87
CA ALA A 67 40.87 -11.86 -34.45
C ALA A 67 41.12 -13.18 -33.68
N LEU A 68 40.34 -13.43 -32.62
CA LEU A 68 40.49 -14.56 -31.71
C LEU A 68 39.20 -15.39 -31.69
N GLU A 69 39.32 -16.68 -31.96
CA GLU A 69 38.22 -17.65 -31.92
C GLU A 69 38.49 -18.74 -30.90
N ILE A 70 37.44 -19.44 -30.45
CA ILE A 70 37.57 -20.60 -29.56
C ILE A 70 37.56 -21.84 -30.43
N PHE A 71 38.67 -22.56 -30.39
CA PHE A 71 38.79 -23.89 -30.98
C PHE A 71 38.53 -24.96 -29.92
N PHE A 72 37.77 -25.99 -30.28
CA PHE A 72 37.55 -27.18 -29.47
C PHE A 72 38.37 -28.32 -30.09
N THR A 73 39.03 -29.15 -29.28
CA THR A 73 39.74 -30.31 -29.84
C THR A 73 38.75 -31.34 -30.40
N PRO A 74 39.16 -32.23 -31.32
CA PRO A 74 38.26 -33.22 -31.93
C PRO A 74 37.57 -34.14 -30.91
N GLU A 75 38.21 -34.38 -29.76
CA GLU A 75 37.66 -35.15 -28.64
C GLU A 75 36.60 -34.34 -27.85
N GLU A 76 36.83 -33.03 -27.64
CA GLU A 76 35.86 -32.13 -27.02
C GLU A 76 34.65 -31.88 -27.92
N GLN A 77 34.86 -31.90 -29.24
CA GLN A 77 33.83 -31.73 -30.26
C GLN A 77 32.93 -32.96 -30.35
N LYS A 78 33.48 -34.18 -30.26
CA LYS A 78 32.70 -35.41 -30.08
C LYS A 78 31.88 -35.40 -28.77
N LEU A 79 32.46 -34.91 -27.68
CA LEU A 79 31.75 -34.74 -26.39
C LEU A 79 30.62 -33.70 -26.47
N LEU A 80 30.81 -32.63 -27.26
CA LEU A 80 29.79 -31.64 -27.56
C LEU A 80 28.68 -32.20 -28.47
N GLU A 81 29.04 -33.03 -29.46
CA GLU A 81 28.08 -33.71 -30.34
C GLU A 81 27.27 -34.76 -29.58
N GLU A 82 27.87 -35.53 -28.67
CA GLU A 82 27.14 -36.44 -27.76
C GLU A 82 26.20 -35.68 -26.81
N LEU A 83 26.60 -34.50 -26.33
CA LEU A 83 25.75 -33.63 -25.51
C LEU A 83 24.64 -32.96 -26.33
N ALA A 84 24.89 -32.64 -27.60
CA ALA A 84 23.93 -32.01 -28.51
C ALA A 84 22.89 -33.02 -29.03
N ALA A 85 23.30 -34.26 -29.30
CA ALA A 85 22.40 -35.37 -29.65
C ALA A 85 21.48 -35.76 -28.48
N GLY A 86 21.91 -35.53 -27.23
CA GLY A 86 21.09 -35.66 -26.03
C GLY A 86 20.21 -34.45 -25.71
N SER A 87 20.30 -33.35 -26.47
CA SER A 87 19.53 -32.12 -26.24
C SER A 87 18.60 -31.81 -27.41
N THR A 88 17.59 -32.64 -27.62
CA THR A 88 16.37 -32.17 -28.29
C THR A 88 15.68 -31.16 -27.37
N ALA A 89 15.45 -29.98 -27.92
CA ALA A 89 14.85 -28.79 -27.30
C ALA A 89 15.80 -28.02 -26.37
N ALA A 90 16.08 -26.78 -26.76
CA ALA A 90 16.46 -25.73 -25.83
C ALA A 90 15.54 -25.79 -24.60
N PRO A 91 16.06 -25.69 -23.37
CA PRO A 91 15.19 -25.36 -22.27
C PRO A 91 14.74 -23.92 -22.56
N ALA A 92 13.52 -23.77 -23.09
CA ALA A 92 12.64 -22.77 -22.50
C ALA A 92 12.84 -22.90 -21.00
N GLU A 93 13.22 -21.82 -20.32
CA GLU A 93 13.36 -21.79 -18.85
C GLU A 93 12.22 -22.64 -18.30
N GLN A 94 12.57 -23.83 -17.80
CA GLN A 94 11.56 -24.74 -17.27
C GLN A 94 11.09 -24.01 -16.02
N GLU A 95 9.96 -23.29 -16.13
CA GLU A 95 9.29 -22.71 -14.98
C GLU A 95 9.23 -23.83 -13.96
N ASP A 96 9.87 -23.58 -12.81
CA ASP A 96 10.05 -24.56 -11.76
C ASP A 96 8.68 -25.24 -11.54
N PRO A 97 8.55 -26.57 -11.50
CA PRO A 97 7.24 -27.22 -11.35
C PRO A 97 6.46 -26.68 -10.13
N ALA A 98 7.19 -26.18 -9.12
CA ALA A 98 6.66 -25.44 -7.99
C ALA A 98 6.06 -24.06 -8.35
N GLU A 99 6.65 -23.33 -9.29
CA GLU A 99 6.17 -22.03 -9.79
C GLU A 99 4.94 -22.17 -10.70
N ALA A 100 4.90 -23.20 -11.55
CA ALA A 100 3.72 -23.53 -12.34
C ALA A 100 2.54 -23.98 -11.46
N ALA A 101 2.80 -24.83 -10.45
CA ALA A 101 1.80 -25.20 -9.45
C ALA A 101 1.35 -23.98 -8.61
N ARG A 102 2.27 -23.04 -8.31
CA ARG A 102 1.94 -21.79 -7.61
C ARG A 102 1.07 -20.87 -8.46
N LYS A 103 1.37 -20.71 -9.76
CA LYS A 103 0.52 -19.97 -10.71
C LYS A 103 -0.88 -20.60 -10.84
N ALA A 104 -0.96 -21.92 -10.91
CA ALA A 104 -2.24 -22.64 -10.94
C ALA A 104 -3.03 -22.47 -9.62
N ALA A 105 -2.34 -22.50 -8.48
CA ALA A 105 -2.94 -22.26 -7.17
C ALA A 105 -3.41 -20.80 -7.01
N ILE A 106 -2.71 -19.83 -7.59
CA ILE A 106 -3.08 -18.40 -7.60
C ILE A 106 -4.27 -18.15 -8.53
N ALA A 107 -4.34 -18.81 -9.69
CA ALA A 107 -5.43 -18.64 -10.66
C ALA A 107 -6.80 -19.11 -10.14
N ALA A 108 -6.82 -19.92 -9.08
CA ALA A 108 -8.04 -20.33 -8.40
C ALA A 108 -8.69 -19.22 -7.55
N TRP A 109 -7.94 -18.16 -7.21
CA TRP A 109 -8.44 -17.06 -6.39
C TRP A 109 -9.00 -15.96 -7.30
N LYS A 110 -10.25 -15.55 -7.06
CA LYS A 110 -10.93 -14.54 -7.88
C LYS A 110 -11.81 -13.65 -7.01
N GLY A 111 -11.86 -12.37 -7.38
CA GLY A 111 -12.75 -11.39 -6.77
C GLY A 111 -12.06 -10.44 -5.81
N VAL A 112 -12.64 -9.25 -5.67
CA VAL A 112 -12.22 -8.21 -4.74
C VAL A 112 -13.19 -8.20 -3.58
N TRP A 113 -12.67 -8.36 -2.36
CA TRP A 113 -13.46 -8.42 -1.14
C TRP A 113 -13.19 -7.21 -0.27
N VAL A 114 -14.26 -6.62 0.26
CA VAL A 114 -14.18 -5.50 1.20
C VAL A 114 -14.80 -5.91 2.53
N PHE A 115 -14.06 -5.74 3.61
CA PHE A 115 -14.60 -5.90 4.97
C PHE A 115 -15.44 -4.69 5.33
N VAL A 116 -16.71 -4.91 5.64
CA VAL A 116 -17.58 -3.86 6.21
C VAL A 116 -17.45 -3.92 7.72
N GLU A 117 -16.73 -2.96 8.25
CA GLU A 117 -16.64 -2.75 9.68
C GLU A 117 -17.97 -2.22 10.21
N GLN A 118 -18.51 -2.90 11.22
CA GLN A 118 -19.73 -2.51 11.92
C GLN A 118 -19.45 -2.32 13.41
N MET A 119 -20.06 -1.30 13.99
CA MET A 119 -20.10 -1.06 15.42
C MET A 119 -21.56 -0.83 15.82
N ASP A 120 -22.07 -1.67 16.71
CA ASP A 120 -23.45 -1.61 17.21
C ASP A 120 -24.52 -1.62 16.10
N GLY A 121 -24.27 -2.36 15.01
CA GLY A 121 -25.19 -2.46 13.87
C GLY A 121 -25.10 -1.30 12.87
N HIS A 122 -24.21 -0.34 13.07
CA HIS A 122 -23.92 0.73 12.11
C HIS A 122 -22.57 0.49 11.44
N ALA A 123 -22.54 0.55 10.10
CA ALA A 123 -21.30 0.46 9.36
C ALA A 123 -20.48 1.74 9.47
N HIS A 124 -19.17 1.59 9.64
CA HIS A 124 -18.24 2.71 9.63
C HIS A 124 -18.07 3.27 8.20
N GLU A 125 -17.94 4.59 8.07
CA GLU A 125 -17.82 5.27 6.76
C GLU A 125 -16.69 4.75 5.87
N VAL A 126 -15.56 4.33 6.46
CA VAL A 126 -14.41 3.73 5.76
C VAL A 126 -14.82 2.52 4.91
N SER A 127 -15.81 1.75 5.35
CA SER A 127 -16.32 0.60 4.60
C SER A 127 -16.92 1.03 3.26
N TRP A 128 -17.58 2.19 3.22
CA TRP A 128 -18.20 2.75 2.02
C TRP A 128 -17.16 3.34 1.07
N GLU A 129 -16.15 4.02 1.61
CA GLU A 129 -15.00 4.51 0.85
C GLU A 129 -14.24 3.34 0.18
N LEU A 130 -14.05 2.25 0.92
CA LEU A 130 -13.42 1.03 0.44
C LEU A 130 -14.23 0.34 -0.66
N LEU A 131 -15.56 0.32 -0.60
CA LEU A 131 -16.39 -0.19 -1.70
C LEU A 131 -16.21 0.63 -2.98
N GLY A 132 -16.04 1.95 -2.87
CA GLY A 132 -15.77 2.82 -4.02
C GLY A 132 -14.47 2.47 -4.73
N VAL A 133 -13.38 2.27 -3.97
CA VAL A 133 -12.09 1.85 -4.53
C VAL A 133 -12.14 0.40 -4.99
N GLY A 134 -12.75 -0.48 -4.20
CA GLY A 134 -12.96 -1.88 -4.52
C GLY A 134 -13.68 -2.06 -5.86
N ARG A 135 -14.67 -1.21 -6.17
CA ARG A 135 -15.36 -1.21 -7.47
C ARG A 135 -14.43 -0.86 -8.62
N ARG A 136 -13.63 0.21 -8.48
CA ARG A 136 -12.63 0.59 -9.50
C ARG A 136 -11.64 -0.54 -9.75
N LEU A 137 -11.15 -1.17 -8.67
CA LEU A 137 -10.22 -2.30 -8.76
C LEU A 137 -10.88 -3.52 -9.40
N ALA A 138 -12.14 -3.80 -9.05
CA ALA A 138 -12.91 -4.90 -9.62
C ALA A 138 -13.17 -4.69 -11.12
N ASP A 139 -13.47 -3.46 -11.55
CA ASP A 139 -13.65 -3.08 -12.95
C ASP A 139 -12.35 -3.23 -13.75
N ASP A 140 -11.21 -2.77 -13.21
CA ASP A 140 -9.89 -2.92 -13.84
C ASP A 140 -9.49 -4.41 -14.00
N LEU A 141 -9.90 -5.27 -13.06
CA LEU A 141 -9.65 -6.71 -13.10
C LEU A 141 -10.71 -7.51 -13.87
N GLY A 142 -11.85 -6.90 -14.21
CA GLY A 142 -13.01 -7.57 -14.80
C GLY A 142 -13.62 -8.64 -13.88
N VAL A 143 -13.63 -8.41 -12.57
CA VAL A 143 -14.18 -9.33 -11.55
C VAL A 143 -15.32 -8.68 -10.77
N GLU A 144 -16.06 -9.49 -10.03
CA GLU A 144 -17.14 -9.02 -9.15
C GLU A 144 -16.58 -8.42 -7.86
N LEU A 145 -17.26 -7.40 -7.34
CA LEU A 145 -16.99 -6.83 -6.02
C LEU A 145 -17.86 -7.54 -4.98
N ALA A 146 -17.23 -8.14 -3.98
CA ALA A 146 -17.94 -8.67 -2.82
C ALA A 146 -17.65 -7.84 -1.56
N ALA A 147 -18.65 -7.69 -0.71
CA ALA A 147 -18.48 -7.23 0.65
C ALA A 147 -18.67 -8.41 1.60
N PHE A 148 -18.05 -8.38 2.77
CA PHE A 148 -18.38 -9.32 3.83
C PHE A 148 -18.55 -8.61 5.16
N VAL A 149 -19.58 -9.00 5.89
CA VAL A 149 -20.06 -8.35 7.11
C VAL A 149 -20.26 -9.40 8.19
N LEU A 150 -19.72 -9.13 9.36
CA LEU A 150 -19.80 -9.97 10.56
C LEU A 150 -20.47 -9.17 11.67
N GLY A 151 -21.49 -9.73 12.32
CA GLY A 151 -22.21 -9.02 13.37
C GLY A 151 -23.47 -9.74 13.84
N GLU A 152 -24.35 -9.01 14.51
CA GLU A 152 -25.66 -9.46 14.96
C GLU A 152 -26.74 -8.59 14.29
N ASN A 153 -27.76 -9.20 13.70
CA ASN A 153 -28.88 -8.51 13.03
C ASN A 153 -28.44 -7.51 11.95
N ILE A 154 -27.56 -7.93 11.05
CA ILE A 154 -26.88 -7.07 10.06
C ILE A 154 -27.51 -7.09 8.65
N GLY A 155 -28.76 -7.56 8.54
CA GLY A 155 -29.46 -7.67 7.24
C GLY A 155 -29.61 -6.33 6.50
N HIS A 156 -29.77 -5.22 7.23
CA HIS A 156 -29.86 -3.88 6.63
C HIS A 156 -28.52 -3.41 6.05
N LEU A 157 -27.39 -3.74 6.69
CA LEU A 157 -26.05 -3.36 6.22
C LEU A 157 -25.72 -4.02 4.87
N ALA A 158 -26.23 -5.23 4.62
CA ALA A 158 -26.10 -5.86 3.31
C ALA A 158 -26.82 -5.05 2.21
N THR A 159 -28.02 -4.56 2.50
CA THR A 159 -28.78 -3.68 1.59
C THR A 159 -28.03 -2.37 1.33
N GLU A 160 -27.48 -1.76 2.36
CA GLU A 160 -26.67 -0.53 2.23
C GLU A 160 -25.41 -0.77 1.39
N ALA A 161 -24.71 -1.89 1.60
CA ALA A 161 -23.53 -2.25 0.83
C ALA A 161 -23.82 -2.41 -0.68
N PHE A 162 -24.99 -2.95 -1.05
CA PHE A 162 -25.41 -2.99 -2.46
C PHE A 162 -25.59 -1.60 -3.05
N CYS A 163 -26.20 -0.67 -2.32
CA CYS A 163 -26.37 0.72 -2.76
C CYS A 163 -25.03 1.46 -2.97
N TYR A 164 -23.97 1.04 -2.28
CA TYR A 164 -22.61 1.57 -2.46
C TYR A 164 -21.78 0.82 -3.51
N GLY A 165 -22.36 -0.15 -4.21
CA GLY A 165 -21.78 -0.76 -5.42
C GLY A 165 -21.26 -2.18 -5.28
N ALA A 166 -21.51 -2.86 -4.15
CA ALA A 166 -21.23 -4.29 -4.01
C ALA A 166 -22.13 -5.13 -4.93
N ASP A 167 -21.61 -6.21 -5.50
CA ASP A 167 -22.39 -7.17 -6.31
C ASP A 167 -22.82 -8.38 -5.45
N LYS A 168 -21.94 -8.80 -4.53
CA LYS A 168 -22.17 -9.90 -3.58
C LYS A 168 -21.93 -9.42 -2.17
N VAL A 169 -22.74 -9.87 -1.21
CA VAL A 169 -22.50 -9.61 0.22
C VAL A 169 -22.55 -10.92 0.99
N TYR A 170 -21.44 -11.26 1.63
CA TYR A 170 -21.36 -12.37 2.57
C TYR A 170 -21.74 -11.90 3.96
N VAL A 171 -22.77 -12.50 4.53
CA VAL A 171 -23.31 -12.12 5.83
C VAL A 171 -23.08 -13.27 6.80
N MET A 172 -22.45 -12.97 7.93
CA MET A 172 -22.32 -13.91 9.03
C MET A 172 -22.98 -13.29 10.26
N ASP A 173 -24.20 -13.75 10.52
CA ASP A 173 -25.03 -13.27 11.61
C ASP A 173 -24.93 -14.23 12.80
N SER A 174 -24.41 -13.75 13.93
CA SER A 174 -24.33 -14.52 15.16
C SER A 174 -24.32 -13.58 16.38
N PRO A 175 -25.05 -13.90 17.46
CA PRO A 175 -24.98 -13.15 18.71
C PRO A 175 -23.57 -13.03 19.28
N LEU A 176 -22.68 -14.01 18.98
CA LEU A 176 -21.29 -14.00 19.43
C LEU A 176 -20.45 -12.90 18.77
N LEU A 177 -20.91 -12.35 17.65
CA LEU A 177 -20.24 -11.31 16.87
C LEU A 177 -20.75 -9.89 17.21
N LYS A 178 -21.68 -9.77 18.16
CA LYS A 178 -22.23 -8.48 18.61
C LYS A 178 -21.15 -7.46 18.98
N HIS A 179 -20.20 -7.89 19.82
CA HIS A 179 -19.05 -7.07 20.21
C HIS A 179 -17.80 -7.56 19.49
N TYR A 180 -16.95 -6.63 19.09
CA TYR A 180 -15.69 -6.96 18.45
C TYR A 180 -14.82 -7.78 19.41
N ARG A 181 -14.43 -8.97 18.95
CA ARG A 181 -13.49 -9.87 19.61
C ARG A 181 -12.57 -10.46 18.54
N THR A 182 -11.27 -10.26 18.69
CA THR A 182 -10.27 -10.58 17.68
C THR A 182 -10.38 -12.03 17.22
N THR A 183 -10.47 -13.00 18.13
CA THR A 183 -10.55 -14.43 17.79
C THR A 183 -11.82 -14.79 17.02
N ALA A 184 -12.98 -14.27 17.44
CA ALA A 184 -14.27 -14.58 16.82
C ALA A 184 -14.34 -14.02 15.39
N TYR A 185 -13.92 -12.76 15.21
CA TYR A 185 -13.87 -12.12 13.91
C TYR A 185 -12.81 -12.75 13.01
N LEU A 186 -11.62 -13.08 13.55
CA LEU A 186 -10.56 -13.74 12.79
C LEU A 186 -11.04 -15.05 12.19
N GLN A 187 -11.64 -15.91 13.01
CA GLN A 187 -12.09 -17.23 12.53
C GLN A 187 -13.25 -17.12 11.53
N GLY A 188 -14.17 -16.16 11.73
CA GLY A 188 -15.22 -15.85 10.76
C GLY A 188 -14.64 -15.41 9.42
N CYS A 189 -13.69 -14.46 9.42
CA CYS A 189 -13.00 -13.99 8.23
C CYS A 189 -12.22 -15.12 7.53
N VAL A 190 -11.41 -15.87 8.27
CA VAL A 190 -10.57 -16.95 7.74
C VAL A 190 -11.43 -18.06 7.12
N SER A 191 -12.55 -18.43 7.76
CA SER A 191 -13.49 -19.42 7.23
C SER A 191 -14.06 -18.99 5.87
N LEU A 192 -14.53 -17.74 5.77
CA LEU A 192 -15.07 -17.20 4.52
C LEU A 192 -14.00 -17.11 3.43
N ILE A 193 -12.81 -16.61 3.76
CA ILE A 193 -11.70 -16.45 2.81
C ILE A 193 -11.22 -17.81 2.30
N ASN A 194 -11.10 -18.82 3.16
CA ASN A 194 -10.68 -20.16 2.75
C ASN A 194 -11.73 -20.89 1.88
N LYS A 195 -13.02 -20.64 2.14
CA LYS A 195 -14.13 -21.24 1.37
C LYS A 195 -14.25 -20.66 -0.04
N TYR A 196 -14.19 -19.33 -0.18
CA TYR A 196 -14.46 -18.64 -1.44
C TYR A 196 -13.22 -18.13 -2.18
N LYS A 197 -12.06 -18.10 -1.52
CA LYS A 197 -10.75 -17.78 -2.11
C LYS A 197 -10.72 -16.45 -2.91
N PRO A 198 -10.91 -15.29 -2.25
CA PRO A 198 -10.81 -13.98 -2.91
C PRO A 198 -9.39 -13.59 -3.32
N GLU A 199 -9.22 -12.92 -4.46
CA GLU A 199 -7.90 -12.50 -4.93
C GLU A 199 -7.34 -11.34 -4.09
N ILE A 200 -8.20 -10.39 -3.72
CA ILE A 200 -7.86 -9.17 -2.95
C ILE A 200 -8.82 -9.04 -1.77
N VAL A 201 -8.30 -8.67 -0.60
CA VAL A 201 -9.08 -8.35 0.60
C VAL A 201 -8.68 -6.96 1.11
N LEU A 202 -9.63 -6.05 1.18
CA LEU A 202 -9.45 -4.68 1.67
C LEU A 202 -10.14 -4.51 3.03
N MET A 203 -9.46 -3.83 3.94
CA MET A 203 -9.96 -3.57 5.30
C MET A 203 -9.69 -2.11 5.69
N GLY A 204 -10.52 -1.54 6.57
CA GLY A 204 -10.28 -0.19 7.08
C GLY A 204 -9.09 -0.19 8.06
N ALA A 205 -8.25 0.83 8.02
CA ALA A 205 -7.16 1.00 8.99
C ALA A 205 -7.63 1.71 10.28
N THR A 206 -8.79 1.31 10.79
CA THR A 206 -9.36 1.75 12.08
C THR A 206 -8.71 0.99 13.24
N GLY A 207 -9.08 1.33 14.48
CA GLY A 207 -8.65 0.56 15.65
C GLY A 207 -8.99 -0.93 15.54
N LEU A 208 -10.20 -1.27 15.05
CA LEU A 208 -10.63 -2.65 14.85
C LEU A 208 -9.93 -3.30 13.65
N GLY A 209 -9.92 -2.61 12.50
CA GLY A 209 -9.39 -3.19 11.28
C GLY A 209 -7.86 -3.35 11.28
N ARG A 210 -7.11 -2.51 12.00
CA ARG A 210 -5.65 -2.70 12.19
C ARG A 210 -5.32 -3.94 13.00
N ASP A 211 -6.12 -4.24 14.03
CA ASP A 211 -5.99 -5.45 14.83
C ASP A 211 -6.36 -6.69 14.00
N LEU A 212 -7.55 -6.68 13.40
CA LEU A 212 -8.07 -7.81 12.63
C LEU A 212 -7.23 -8.14 11.39
N ALA A 213 -6.81 -7.13 10.61
CA ALA A 213 -6.07 -7.36 9.37
C ALA A 213 -4.73 -8.07 9.64
N GLY A 214 -3.99 -7.67 10.68
CA GLY A 214 -2.72 -8.29 11.04
C GLY A 214 -2.90 -9.75 11.48
N ALA A 215 -3.94 -10.01 12.28
CA ALA A 215 -4.26 -11.34 12.75
C ALA A 215 -4.66 -12.29 11.59
N VAL A 216 -5.55 -11.83 10.69
CA VAL A 216 -6.02 -12.61 9.53
C VAL A 216 -4.86 -12.88 8.56
N ALA A 217 -4.00 -11.90 8.29
CA ALA A 217 -2.85 -12.09 7.39
C ALA A 217 -1.86 -13.13 7.92
N THR A 218 -1.66 -13.18 9.24
CA THR A 218 -0.77 -14.14 9.90
C THR A 218 -1.29 -15.58 9.77
N ASP A 219 -2.58 -15.80 10.01
CA ASP A 219 -3.20 -17.12 9.92
C ASP A 219 -3.24 -17.65 8.47
N LEU A 220 -3.57 -16.78 7.51
CA LEU A 220 -3.56 -17.09 6.08
C LEU A 220 -2.15 -17.16 5.47
N LYS A 221 -1.11 -16.76 6.22
CA LYS A 221 0.30 -16.70 5.77
C LYS A 221 0.47 -15.89 4.48
N THR A 222 -0.21 -14.74 4.40
CA THR A 222 -0.18 -13.84 3.24
C THR A 222 0.42 -12.47 3.59
N GLY A 223 0.69 -11.67 2.56
CA GLY A 223 1.19 -10.30 2.71
C GLY A 223 0.06 -9.33 3.06
N LEU A 224 0.33 -8.41 3.98
CA LEU A 224 -0.53 -7.29 4.35
C LEU A 224 0.24 -5.98 4.23
N THR A 225 -0.27 -5.05 3.42
CA THR A 225 0.21 -3.66 3.47
C THR A 225 -0.70 -2.83 4.34
N ALA A 226 -0.14 -2.31 5.43
CA ALA A 226 -0.91 -1.48 6.35
C ALA A 226 -1.08 -0.05 5.83
N ASP A 227 -2.16 0.62 6.22
CA ASP A 227 -2.33 2.09 6.16
C ASP A 227 -2.08 2.68 4.76
N CYS A 228 -2.60 2.01 3.73
CA CYS A 228 -2.46 2.41 2.33
C CYS A 228 -3.23 3.70 2.04
N THR A 229 -2.61 4.53 1.22
CA THR A 229 -3.18 5.80 0.71
C THR A 229 -3.55 5.73 -0.76
N GLY A 230 -2.96 4.77 -1.50
CA GLY A 230 -3.24 4.58 -2.92
C GLY A 230 -3.28 3.09 -3.25
N LEU A 231 -4.27 2.70 -4.06
CA LEU A 231 -4.43 1.34 -4.56
C LEU A 231 -4.64 1.39 -6.07
N THR A 232 -3.75 0.75 -6.82
CA THR A 232 -3.82 0.60 -8.27
C THR A 232 -3.57 -0.84 -8.66
N ILE A 233 -4.01 -1.24 -9.86
CA ILE A 233 -3.67 -2.54 -10.42
C ILE A 233 -2.67 -2.35 -11.54
N ASP A 234 -1.56 -3.07 -11.46
CA ASP A 234 -0.68 -3.21 -12.62
C ASP A 234 -1.38 -4.10 -13.65
N LYS A 235 -1.74 -3.53 -14.80
CA LYS A 235 -2.42 -4.23 -15.90
C LYS A 235 -1.55 -5.33 -16.54
N LYS A 236 -0.21 -5.26 -16.40
CA LYS A 236 0.70 -6.26 -16.98
C LYS A 236 0.84 -7.48 -16.08
N MET A 237 1.04 -7.27 -14.79
CA MET A 237 1.25 -8.36 -13.82
C MET A 237 -0.04 -8.80 -13.12
N ARG A 238 -1.13 -8.04 -13.26
CA ARG A 238 -2.42 -8.27 -12.59
C ARG A 238 -2.25 -8.35 -11.06
N LEU A 239 -1.38 -7.51 -10.51
CA LEU A 239 -1.08 -7.40 -9.08
C LEU A 239 -1.59 -6.09 -8.51
N LEU A 240 -1.91 -6.09 -7.21
CA LEU A 240 -2.34 -4.91 -6.50
C LEU A 240 -1.11 -4.11 -6.03
N GLU A 241 -0.90 -2.95 -6.65
CA GLU A 241 0.06 -1.94 -6.24
C GLU A 241 -0.47 -1.20 -5.01
N GLN A 242 0.15 -1.45 -3.87
CA GLN A 242 -0.27 -0.89 -2.59
C GLN A 242 0.68 0.22 -2.20
N THR A 243 0.25 1.46 -2.40
CA THR A 243 1.06 2.64 -2.10
C THR A 243 0.75 3.13 -0.70
N ARG A 244 1.77 3.16 0.16
CA ARG A 244 1.66 3.65 1.54
C ARG A 244 2.78 4.62 1.92
N PRO A 245 2.52 5.59 2.80
CA PRO A 245 3.55 6.37 3.45
C PRO A 245 4.28 5.54 4.51
N ALA A 246 5.61 5.60 4.51
CA ALA A 246 6.50 5.05 5.54
C ALA A 246 7.33 6.19 6.16
N PHE A 247 8.01 5.91 7.27
CA PHE A 247 8.88 6.88 7.97
C PHE A 247 8.20 8.23 8.26
N GLY A 248 7.00 8.18 8.85
CA GLY A 248 6.26 9.40 9.22
C GLY A 248 5.71 10.19 8.04
N GLY A 249 5.65 9.61 6.84
CA GLY A 249 5.16 10.29 5.63
C GLY A 249 6.26 10.70 4.65
N ASN A 250 7.52 10.61 5.03
CA ASN A 250 8.64 11.09 4.21
C ASN A 250 8.96 10.19 3.00
N ILE A 251 8.56 8.92 3.05
CA ILE A 251 8.83 7.96 1.98
C ILE A 251 7.50 7.36 1.54
N MET A 252 7.20 7.45 0.24
CA MET A 252 6.10 6.71 -0.37
C MET A 252 6.66 5.38 -0.90
N ALA A 253 6.11 4.27 -0.44
CA ALA A 253 6.49 2.94 -0.87
C ALA A 253 5.31 2.25 -1.56
N THR A 254 5.54 1.77 -2.78
CA THR A 254 4.60 0.89 -3.48
C THR A 254 5.03 -0.55 -3.27
N ILE A 255 4.18 -1.34 -2.62
CA ILE A 255 4.45 -2.71 -2.21
C ILE A 255 3.56 -3.64 -3.02
N LEU A 256 4.14 -4.75 -3.48
CA LEU A 256 3.49 -5.76 -4.30
C LEU A 256 3.58 -7.11 -3.59
N THR A 257 2.49 -7.88 -3.60
CA THR A 257 2.46 -9.25 -3.06
C THR A 257 2.38 -10.26 -4.21
N GLU A 258 3.54 -10.62 -4.76
CA GLU A 258 3.63 -11.46 -5.95
C GLU A 258 3.27 -12.94 -5.68
N THR A 259 3.65 -13.46 -4.51
CA THR A 259 3.75 -14.90 -4.28
C THR A 259 2.62 -15.51 -3.45
N ARG A 260 1.83 -14.69 -2.74
CA ARG A 260 0.81 -15.14 -1.78
C ARG A 260 -0.57 -14.54 -2.10
N ARG A 261 -1.62 -15.24 -1.69
CA ARG A 261 -3.03 -14.84 -1.79
C ARG A 261 -3.76 -15.17 -0.48
N PRO A 262 -4.78 -14.39 -0.09
CA PRO A 262 -5.27 -13.17 -0.74
C PRO A 262 -4.27 -12.00 -0.62
N GLN A 263 -4.27 -11.06 -1.57
CA GLN A 263 -3.53 -9.80 -1.40
C GLN A 263 -4.29 -8.92 -0.42
N MET A 264 -3.71 -8.64 0.75
CA MET A 264 -4.40 -7.88 1.79
C MET A 264 -3.84 -6.47 1.90
N ALA A 265 -4.74 -5.48 2.01
CA ALA A 265 -4.37 -4.10 2.30
C ALA A 265 -5.33 -3.52 3.33
N SER A 266 -4.79 -2.84 4.35
CA SER A 266 -5.59 -1.91 5.14
C SER A 266 -5.47 -0.50 4.58
N VAL A 267 -6.59 0.21 4.47
CA VAL A 267 -6.67 1.53 3.85
C VAL A 267 -6.99 2.58 4.91
N ARG A 268 -6.26 3.68 4.87
CA ARG A 268 -6.47 4.79 5.80
C ARG A 268 -7.88 5.39 5.59
N PRO A 269 -8.68 5.57 6.67
CA PRO A 269 -9.98 6.25 6.57
C PRO A 269 -9.85 7.65 5.98
N HIS A 270 -10.88 8.08 5.23
CA HIS A 270 -11.03 9.41 4.63
C HIS A 270 -10.04 9.79 3.53
N VAL A 271 -9.18 8.87 3.10
CA VAL A 271 -8.31 9.08 1.93
C VAL A 271 -9.05 8.84 0.62
N MET A 272 -10.01 7.93 0.63
CA MET A 272 -10.66 7.46 -0.59
C MET A 272 -12.04 8.09 -0.75
N PRO A 273 -12.40 8.54 -1.96
CA PRO A 273 -13.68 9.20 -2.18
C PRO A 273 -14.82 8.19 -2.04
N LYS A 274 -15.84 8.56 -1.25
CA LYS A 274 -17.06 7.78 -1.11
C LYS A 274 -17.82 7.74 -2.45
N PRO A 275 -18.24 6.55 -2.94
CA PRO A 275 -19.01 6.46 -4.18
C PRO A 275 -20.42 7.05 -4.00
N PRO A 276 -21.04 7.55 -5.09
CA PRO A 276 -22.41 8.05 -5.03
C PRO A 276 -23.37 6.92 -4.64
N TYR A 277 -24.28 7.21 -3.71
CA TYR A 277 -25.27 6.25 -3.24
C TYR A 277 -26.30 5.97 -4.34
N GLN A 278 -26.42 4.71 -4.77
CA GLN A 278 -27.35 4.29 -5.81
C GLN A 278 -28.53 3.55 -5.18
N THR A 279 -29.67 4.21 -5.09
CA THR A 279 -30.91 3.61 -4.57
C THR A 279 -31.41 2.51 -5.51
N GLY A 280 -31.69 1.32 -4.95
CA GLY A 280 -32.34 0.21 -5.66
C GLY A 280 -31.41 -0.78 -6.37
N ARG A 281 -30.08 -0.66 -6.20
CA ARG A 281 -29.16 -1.71 -6.65
C ARG A 281 -29.38 -2.98 -5.83
N GLN A 282 -29.70 -4.07 -6.51
CA GLN A 282 -29.83 -5.39 -5.90
C GLN A 282 -28.58 -6.20 -6.20
N GLY A 283 -28.16 -7.00 -5.21
CA GLY A 283 -27.08 -7.97 -5.38
C GLY A 283 -27.42 -9.27 -4.68
N GLN A 284 -26.46 -10.19 -4.66
CA GLN A 284 -26.64 -11.51 -4.06
C GLN A 284 -26.14 -11.52 -2.61
N THR A 285 -27.05 -11.73 -1.66
CA THR A 285 -26.70 -11.97 -0.25
C THR A 285 -26.46 -13.46 -0.03
N ILE A 286 -25.31 -13.81 0.53
CA ILE A 286 -24.96 -15.18 0.90
C ILE A 286 -24.76 -15.22 2.42
N THR A 287 -25.68 -15.85 3.12
CA THR A 287 -25.59 -16.00 4.57
C THR A 287 -24.89 -17.30 4.92
N GLU A 288 -23.81 -17.22 5.70
CA GLU A 288 -23.05 -18.38 6.15
C GLU A 288 -23.16 -18.54 7.68
N PRO A 289 -23.35 -19.77 8.18
CA PRO A 289 -23.48 -20.00 9.61
C PRO A 289 -22.13 -19.82 10.32
N PHE A 290 -22.15 -19.18 11.49
CA PHE A 290 -21.00 -19.12 12.38
C PHE A 290 -20.92 -20.40 13.21
N THR A 291 -19.81 -21.14 13.11
CA THR A 291 -19.68 -22.49 13.70
C THR A 291 -18.96 -22.54 15.05
N LEU A 292 -18.47 -21.41 15.56
CA LEU A 292 -17.70 -21.36 16.81
C LEU A 292 -18.59 -21.32 18.04
N LYS A 293 -18.10 -21.96 19.11
CA LYS A 293 -18.72 -21.91 20.44
C LYS A 293 -18.07 -20.81 21.28
N GLU A 294 -18.80 -20.32 22.27
CA GLU A 294 -18.32 -19.27 23.17
C GLU A 294 -17.09 -19.70 24.00
N ASP A 295 -16.97 -21.00 24.31
CA ASP A 295 -15.86 -21.55 25.11
C ASP A 295 -14.50 -21.50 24.39
N ASP A 296 -14.50 -21.41 23.06
CA ASP A 296 -13.28 -21.34 22.24
C ASP A 296 -12.71 -19.90 22.18
N ILE A 297 -13.44 -18.92 22.70
CA ILE A 297 -13.07 -17.50 22.67
C ILE A 297 -12.43 -17.13 24.02
N PRO A 298 -11.10 -16.87 24.07
CA PRO A 298 -10.41 -16.60 25.33
C PRO A 298 -10.77 -15.23 25.94
N THR A 299 -11.32 -14.31 25.15
CA THR A 299 -11.62 -12.93 25.54
C THR A 299 -13.09 -12.74 25.83
N LYS A 300 -13.41 -12.13 26.99
CA LYS A 300 -14.77 -11.71 27.36
C LYS A 300 -14.83 -10.20 27.50
N VAL A 301 -15.85 -9.60 26.91
CA VAL A 301 -16.14 -8.17 27.07
C VAL A 301 -17.00 -8.03 28.33
N LEU A 302 -16.45 -7.39 29.37
CA LEU A 302 -17.14 -7.17 30.63
C LEU A 302 -18.03 -5.92 30.55
N ASP A 303 -17.42 -4.79 30.18
CA ASP A 303 -18.09 -3.49 30.04
C ASP A 303 -17.53 -2.73 28.84
N ILE A 304 -18.40 -1.98 28.16
CA ILE A 304 -18.02 -1.02 27.12
C ILE A 304 -18.32 0.37 27.66
N ILE A 305 -17.27 1.06 28.11
CA ILE A 305 -17.38 2.43 28.59
C ILE A 305 -17.35 3.36 27.38
N ARG A 306 -18.53 3.74 26.90
CA ARG A 306 -18.62 4.81 25.89
C ARG A 306 -18.35 6.13 26.58
N THR A 307 -17.22 6.76 26.28
CA THR A 307 -16.96 8.16 26.66
C THR A 307 -17.83 9.06 25.77
N ALA A 308 -19.14 9.00 25.97
CA ALA A 308 -20.07 9.95 25.38
C ALA A 308 -19.93 11.25 26.16
N SER A 309 -19.03 12.13 25.73
CA SER A 309 -19.32 13.54 25.93
C SER A 309 -20.21 13.97 24.77
N GLU A 310 -21.45 14.37 25.07
CA GLU A 310 -22.45 14.92 24.15
C GLU A 310 -22.00 16.22 23.42
N SER A 311 -20.70 16.55 23.49
CA SER A 311 -20.03 17.68 22.85
C SER A 311 -18.63 17.33 22.26
N THR A 312 -18.24 16.05 22.23
CA THR A 312 -17.07 15.60 21.45
C THR A 312 -17.45 15.53 19.99
N VAL A 313 -17.40 16.68 19.33
CA VAL A 313 -17.52 16.77 17.89
C VAL A 313 -16.42 15.91 17.26
N ASN A 314 -16.81 14.91 16.47
CA ASN A 314 -15.86 14.03 15.81
C ASN A 314 -15.14 14.80 14.70
N ILE A 315 -13.91 15.23 14.98
CA ILE A 315 -13.08 16.00 14.05
C ILE A 315 -12.75 15.20 12.78
N ALA A 316 -12.67 13.87 12.86
CA ALA A 316 -12.32 13.03 11.70
C ALA A 316 -13.37 13.08 10.59
N GLY A 317 -14.66 13.14 10.94
CA GLY A 317 -15.77 13.21 9.98
C GLY A 317 -16.22 14.64 9.64
N ALA A 318 -15.51 15.67 10.11
CA ALA A 318 -15.91 17.05 9.89
C ALA A 318 -15.56 17.50 8.46
N LYS A 319 -16.55 18.02 7.72
CA LYS A 319 -16.33 18.59 6.38
C LYS A 319 -15.43 19.83 6.39
N ILE A 320 -15.51 20.63 7.46
CA ILE A 320 -14.79 21.90 7.60
C ILE A 320 -14.15 21.95 8.99
N LEU A 321 -12.85 22.24 9.03
CA LEU A 321 -12.08 22.33 10.26
C LEU A 321 -11.44 23.71 10.41
N VAL A 322 -11.65 24.30 11.58
CA VAL A 322 -10.99 25.53 12.00
C VAL A 322 -10.00 25.16 13.10
N SER A 323 -8.71 25.14 12.79
CA SER A 323 -7.67 24.68 13.71
C SER A 323 -6.87 25.82 14.34
N GLY A 324 -6.77 25.81 15.66
CA GLY A 324 -5.97 26.75 16.44
C GLY A 324 -4.61 26.20 16.85
N GLY A 325 -3.56 27.01 16.67
CA GLY A 325 -2.21 26.71 17.13
C GLY A 325 -1.77 27.51 18.34
N ARG A 326 -0.46 27.46 18.62
CA ARG A 326 0.19 28.28 19.65
C ARG A 326 -0.03 29.78 19.44
N GLY A 327 -0.25 30.23 18.20
CA GLY A 327 -0.52 31.62 17.86
C GLY A 327 -1.82 32.19 18.44
N MET A 328 -2.69 31.36 19.03
CA MET A 328 -3.91 31.80 19.70
C MET A 328 -3.68 32.39 21.09
N LEU A 329 -2.51 32.14 21.72
CA LEU A 329 -2.04 32.65 23.03
C LEU A 329 -2.88 32.34 24.27
N ASN A 330 -4.22 32.33 24.19
CA ASN A 330 -5.14 32.14 25.32
C ASN A 330 -6.34 31.28 24.91
N GLN A 331 -6.95 30.59 25.89
CA GLN A 331 -8.18 29.81 25.69
C GLN A 331 -9.38 30.68 25.29
N GLU A 332 -9.50 31.92 25.79
CA GLU A 332 -10.61 32.81 25.43
C GLU A 332 -10.64 33.12 23.93
N ASN A 333 -9.46 33.18 23.31
CA ASN A 333 -9.34 33.41 21.89
C ASN A 333 -9.85 32.22 21.07
N PHE A 334 -9.91 30.99 21.62
CA PHE A 334 -10.55 29.87 20.92
C PHE A 334 -12.05 30.11 20.68
N LYS A 335 -12.73 30.93 21.49
CA LYS A 335 -14.14 31.29 21.25
C LYS A 335 -14.34 31.99 19.90
N MET A 336 -13.32 32.70 19.39
CA MET A 336 -13.40 33.31 18.06
C MET A 336 -13.39 32.26 16.94
N LEU A 337 -12.63 31.17 17.13
CA LEU A 337 -12.59 30.03 16.21
C LEU A 337 -13.90 29.25 16.28
N GLU A 338 -14.48 29.09 17.46
CA GLU A 338 -15.81 28.49 17.64
C GLU A 338 -16.88 29.28 16.90
N ARG A 339 -16.86 30.62 17.00
CA ARG A 339 -17.80 31.47 16.28
C ARG A 339 -17.64 31.39 14.76
N LEU A 340 -16.41 31.31 14.27
CA LEU A 340 -16.13 31.10 12.85
C LEU A 340 -16.63 29.71 12.40
N ALA A 341 -16.38 28.68 13.20
CA ALA A 341 -16.81 27.32 12.93
C ALA A 341 -18.34 27.21 12.88
N GLU A 342 -19.06 27.82 13.83
CA GLU A 342 -20.52 27.87 13.85
C GLU A 342 -21.10 28.53 12.59
N LEU A 343 -20.50 29.63 12.12
CA LEU A 343 -20.97 30.34 10.93
C LEU A 343 -20.81 29.53 9.65
N ILE A 344 -19.77 28.69 9.58
CA ILE A 344 -19.42 27.93 8.39
C ILE A 344 -19.95 26.47 8.47
N GLY A 345 -20.51 26.07 9.62
CA GLY A 345 -20.91 24.67 9.87
C GLY A 345 -19.71 23.73 10.05
N GLY A 346 -18.59 24.26 10.52
CA GLY A 346 -17.35 23.52 10.77
C GLY A 346 -17.14 23.18 12.24
N VAL A 347 -15.99 22.56 12.52
CA VAL A 347 -15.60 22.10 13.85
C VAL A 347 -14.26 22.69 14.24
N VAL A 348 -14.10 23.05 15.52
CA VAL A 348 -12.83 23.55 16.03
C VAL A 348 -11.89 22.40 16.37
N ALA A 349 -10.68 22.49 15.84
CA ALA A 349 -9.56 21.58 16.10
C ALA A 349 -8.37 22.36 16.67
N GLY A 350 -7.29 21.66 17.02
CA GLY A 350 -6.03 22.35 17.31
C GLY A 350 -4.79 21.47 17.23
N SER A 351 -3.66 22.14 17.24
CA SER A 351 -2.34 21.51 17.29
C SER A 351 -2.05 20.92 18.67
N ARG A 352 -1.07 20.02 18.76
CA ARG A 352 -0.58 19.49 20.05
C ARG A 352 -0.20 20.59 21.04
N CYS A 353 0.43 21.68 20.58
CA CYS A 353 0.78 22.80 21.46
C CYS A 353 -0.45 23.41 22.15
N ALA A 354 -1.60 23.47 21.47
CA ALA A 354 -2.84 23.96 22.08
C ALA A 354 -3.44 22.98 23.11
N VAL A 355 -3.13 21.69 23.00
CA VAL A 355 -3.50 20.67 24.00
C VAL A 355 -2.57 20.73 25.20
N ASP A 356 -1.26 20.84 24.95
CA ASP A 356 -0.24 20.91 26.01
C ASP A 356 -0.45 22.16 26.89
N GLU A 357 -0.92 23.27 26.32
CA GLU A 357 -1.30 24.50 27.03
C GLU A 357 -2.70 24.44 27.68
N GLY A 358 -3.44 23.34 27.50
CA GLY A 358 -4.76 23.12 28.11
C GLY A 358 -5.93 23.87 27.46
N TRP A 359 -5.74 24.47 26.27
CA TRP A 359 -6.80 25.24 25.59
C TRP A 359 -7.85 24.34 24.94
N ILE A 360 -7.42 23.17 24.44
CA ILE A 360 -8.28 22.16 23.82
C ILE A 360 -8.02 20.78 24.41
N LYS A 361 -9.04 19.92 24.37
CA LYS A 361 -8.92 18.51 24.77
C LYS A 361 -8.12 17.71 23.73
N HIS A 362 -7.45 16.66 24.19
CA HIS A 362 -6.69 15.74 23.33
C HIS A 362 -7.54 15.13 22.19
N ASP A 363 -8.85 14.94 22.40
CA ASP A 363 -9.76 14.44 21.37
C ASP A 363 -9.89 15.34 20.14
N ARG A 364 -9.49 16.61 20.29
CA ARG A 364 -9.52 17.63 19.24
C ARG A 364 -8.14 17.91 18.61
N GLN A 365 -7.13 17.10 18.97
CA GLN A 365 -5.77 17.22 18.47
C GLN A 365 -5.66 16.71 17.03
N VAL A 366 -5.09 17.51 16.15
CA VAL A 366 -4.72 17.11 14.78
C VAL A 366 -3.21 16.88 14.70
N GLY A 367 -2.82 15.80 14.02
CA GLY A 367 -1.42 15.46 13.77
C GLY A 367 -1.13 13.96 13.89
N GLN A 368 0.14 13.60 13.72
CA GLN A 368 0.64 12.21 13.75
C GLN A 368 0.30 11.48 15.06
N THR A 369 0.36 12.17 16.19
CA THR A 369 0.01 11.63 17.51
C THR A 369 -1.43 11.91 17.91
N GLY A 370 -2.17 12.65 17.08
CA GLY A 370 -3.59 12.98 17.28
C GLY A 370 -4.47 12.25 16.26
N LYS A 371 -5.52 12.93 15.81
CA LYS A 371 -6.38 12.47 14.72
C LYS A 371 -5.82 12.95 13.38
N THR A 372 -5.85 12.06 12.39
CA THR A 372 -5.65 12.42 10.99
C THR A 372 -7.01 12.80 10.41
N VAL A 373 -7.06 13.91 9.68
CA VAL A 373 -8.29 14.53 9.21
C VAL A 373 -8.16 14.90 7.73
N HIS A 374 -9.24 14.72 6.99
CA HIS A 374 -9.32 15.00 5.56
C HIS A 374 -10.56 15.86 5.24
N PRO A 375 -10.68 17.08 5.81
CA PRO A 375 -11.81 17.94 5.51
C PRO A 375 -11.74 18.51 4.09
N LYS A 376 -12.88 18.96 3.59
CA LYS A 376 -12.97 19.78 2.37
C LYS A 376 -12.27 21.13 2.55
N LEU A 377 -12.37 21.70 3.75
CA LEU A 377 -11.75 22.99 4.09
C LEU A 377 -11.04 22.91 5.44
N TYR A 378 -9.75 23.20 5.45
CA TYR A 378 -8.93 23.32 6.65
C TYR A 378 -8.43 24.76 6.81
N ILE A 379 -8.79 25.42 7.91
CA ILE A 379 -8.33 26.76 8.25
C ILE A 379 -7.31 26.66 9.39
N ALA A 380 -6.04 26.87 9.09
CA ALA A 380 -4.94 26.85 10.04
C ALA A 380 -4.69 28.25 10.62
N CYS A 381 -5.11 28.50 11.86
CA CYS A 381 -4.97 29.78 12.55
C CYS A 381 -3.81 29.75 13.54
N GLY A 382 -2.73 30.47 13.25
CA GLY A 382 -1.57 30.60 14.16
C GLY A 382 -0.81 29.28 14.38
N ILE A 383 -0.74 28.43 13.34
CA ILE A 383 -0.04 27.15 13.36
C ILE A 383 1.24 27.28 12.55
N SER A 384 2.38 26.85 13.11
CA SER A 384 3.67 26.90 12.42
C SER A 384 3.77 25.89 11.28
N GLY A 385 3.09 24.75 11.38
CA GLY A 385 3.13 23.69 10.38
C GLY A 385 4.29 22.71 10.60
N ALA A 386 4.60 22.35 11.85
CA ALA A 386 5.54 21.28 12.11
C ALA A 386 5.11 19.99 11.40
N ILE A 387 6.07 19.17 10.95
CA ILE A 387 5.79 17.93 10.18
C ILE A 387 4.79 17.04 10.91
N GLN A 388 4.88 16.96 12.24
CA GLN A 388 3.95 16.18 13.07
C GLN A 388 2.50 16.66 12.95
N HIS A 389 2.26 17.95 12.71
CA HIS A 389 0.92 18.49 12.45
C HIS A 389 0.50 18.29 11.00
N LEU A 390 1.40 18.57 10.05
CA LEU A 390 1.13 18.48 8.61
C LEU A 390 0.69 17.07 8.19
N VAL A 391 1.33 16.02 8.69
CA VAL A 391 0.95 14.62 8.40
C VAL A 391 -0.52 14.33 8.73
N GLY A 392 -1.10 15.06 9.68
CA GLY A 392 -2.50 14.91 10.08
C GLY A 392 -3.51 15.66 9.20
N MET A 393 -3.08 16.57 8.32
CA MET A 393 -4.00 17.47 7.57
C MET A 393 -3.57 17.82 6.15
N GLN A 394 -2.39 17.38 5.70
CA GLN A 394 -1.84 17.70 4.37
C GLN A 394 -2.72 17.21 3.21
N ASP A 395 -3.51 16.17 3.45
CA ASP A 395 -4.41 15.56 2.47
C ASP A 395 -5.80 16.25 2.45
N SER A 396 -5.95 17.43 3.06
CA SER A 396 -7.20 18.21 3.01
C SER A 396 -7.41 18.81 1.61
N GLU A 397 -8.64 18.86 1.11
CA GLU A 397 -8.90 19.35 -0.27
C GLU A 397 -8.52 20.82 -0.45
N TYR A 398 -8.78 21.67 0.55
CA TYR A 398 -8.42 23.09 0.52
C TYR A 398 -7.90 23.57 1.86
N ILE A 399 -6.70 24.17 1.86
CA ILE A 399 -5.99 24.60 3.07
C ILE A 399 -5.80 26.12 3.05
N ILE A 400 -6.36 26.80 4.03
CA ILE A 400 -6.17 28.23 4.28
C ILE A 400 -5.28 28.39 5.51
N ALA A 401 -4.14 29.06 5.38
CA ALA A 401 -3.24 29.34 6.50
C ALA A 401 -3.23 30.83 6.85
N ILE A 402 -3.40 31.13 8.14
CA ILE A 402 -3.31 32.48 8.69
C ILE A 402 -2.18 32.49 9.72
N ASN A 403 -1.09 33.18 9.39
CA ASN A 403 0.05 33.30 10.29
C ASN A 403 0.74 34.66 10.15
N LYS A 404 1.29 35.17 11.25
CA LYS A 404 2.04 36.43 11.27
C LYS A 404 3.42 36.27 10.64
N ASP A 405 4.03 35.09 10.81
CA ASP A 405 5.35 34.77 10.27
C ASP A 405 5.25 34.25 8.84
N LYS A 406 5.74 35.04 7.87
CA LYS A 406 5.79 34.69 6.44
C LYS A 406 6.61 33.43 6.14
N THR A 407 7.52 33.05 7.04
CA THR A 407 8.44 31.93 6.86
C THR A 407 7.92 30.62 7.48
N ALA A 408 6.68 30.62 7.98
CA ALA A 408 6.09 29.44 8.59
C ALA A 408 5.93 28.28 7.58
N PRO A 409 6.40 27.06 7.90
CA PRO A 409 6.27 25.86 7.06
C PRO A 409 4.84 25.54 6.59
N ILE A 410 3.81 25.97 7.34
CA ILE A 410 2.41 25.77 6.96
C ILE A 410 2.07 26.38 5.58
N PHE A 411 2.78 27.43 5.16
CA PHE A 411 2.55 28.06 3.85
C PHE A 411 3.03 27.22 2.67
N GLU A 412 3.90 26.23 2.88
CA GLU A 412 4.35 25.32 1.82
C GLU A 412 3.23 24.37 1.37
N VAL A 413 2.31 24.04 2.28
CA VAL A 413 1.18 23.11 2.04
C VAL A 413 -0.15 23.87 1.88
N ALA A 414 -0.19 25.16 2.22
CA ALA A 414 -1.40 25.97 2.12
C ALA A 414 -1.72 26.35 0.67
N HIS A 415 -2.99 26.19 0.30
CA HIS A 415 -3.51 26.66 -0.98
C HIS A 415 -3.70 28.18 -0.99
N LEU A 416 -4.08 28.74 0.16
CA LEU A 416 -4.22 30.18 0.38
C LEU A 416 -3.53 30.57 1.68
N GLY A 417 -2.47 31.38 1.57
CA GLY A 417 -1.76 31.94 2.72
C GLY A 417 -2.11 33.40 2.96
N ILE A 418 -2.58 33.74 4.16
CA ILE A 418 -2.79 35.11 4.60
C ILE A 418 -1.76 35.44 5.67
N VAL A 419 -0.91 36.42 5.37
CA VAL A 419 0.08 36.91 6.31
C VAL A 419 -0.53 38.07 7.10
N GLY A 420 -0.68 37.88 8.41
CA GLY A 420 -1.13 38.94 9.29
C GLY A 420 -1.53 38.42 10.66
N ASP A 421 -2.11 39.31 11.46
CA ASP A 421 -2.55 38.96 12.80
C ASP A 421 -3.88 38.19 12.76
N VAL A 422 -3.89 37.02 13.41
CA VAL A 422 -5.07 36.17 13.53
C VAL A 422 -6.22 36.92 14.21
N PHE A 423 -5.91 37.82 15.15
CA PHE A 423 -6.90 38.61 15.89
C PHE A 423 -7.60 39.68 15.06
N GLU A 424 -6.99 40.14 13.97
CA GLU A 424 -7.59 41.13 13.06
C GLU A 424 -8.31 40.45 11.90
N ILE A 425 -7.71 39.38 11.37
CA ILE A 425 -8.19 38.68 10.18
C ILE A 425 -9.46 37.89 10.47
N ILE A 426 -9.51 37.13 11.58
CA ILE A 426 -10.68 36.29 11.86
C ILE A 426 -11.95 37.12 12.10
N PRO A 427 -11.95 38.18 12.92
CA PRO A 427 -13.14 39.02 13.09
C PRO A 427 -13.58 39.68 11.77
N SER A 428 -12.63 40.18 10.98
CA SER A 428 -12.92 40.76 9.66
C SER A 428 -13.54 39.75 8.70
N LEU A 429 -13.07 38.50 8.75
CA LEU A 429 -13.65 37.39 7.98
C LEU A 429 -15.07 37.05 8.47
N ILE A 430 -15.29 37.00 9.79
CA ILE A 430 -16.61 36.79 10.39
C ILE A 430 -17.61 37.87 9.97
N GLU A 431 -17.20 39.14 9.98
CA GLU A 431 -18.07 40.24 9.55
C GLU A 431 -18.43 40.15 8.07
N LYS A 432 -17.45 39.89 7.21
CA LYS A 432 -17.70 39.69 5.77
C LYS A 432 -18.58 38.49 5.50
N LEU A 433 -18.37 37.36 6.19
CA LEU A 433 -19.20 36.16 6.05
C LEU A 433 -20.65 36.43 6.42
N LYS A 434 -20.88 37.15 7.53
CA LYS A 434 -22.23 37.57 7.94
C LYS A 434 -22.90 38.51 6.93
N GLN A 435 -22.15 39.46 6.37
CA GLN A 435 -22.66 40.38 5.35
C GLN A 435 -22.96 39.67 4.02
N SER A 436 -22.17 38.66 3.68
CA SER A 436 -22.32 37.92 2.41
C SER A 436 -23.46 36.90 2.39
N ASN A 437 -24.20 36.70 3.49
CA ASN A 437 -25.33 35.77 3.57
C ASN A 437 -25.00 34.39 2.96
N ALA A 438 -23.81 33.86 3.28
CA ALA A 438 -23.38 32.55 2.83
C ALA A 438 -24.30 31.50 3.45
N ARG A 439 -25.17 30.91 2.63
CA ARG A 439 -25.91 29.70 3.00
C ARG A 439 -24.90 28.63 3.45
N PRO A 440 -25.20 27.84 4.49
CA PRO A 440 -24.35 26.73 4.86
C PRO A 440 -24.17 25.82 3.65
N VAL A 441 -22.92 25.45 3.36
CA VAL A 441 -22.57 24.56 2.25
C VAL A 441 -23.08 23.15 2.60
N GLU A 442 -24.08 22.66 1.86
CA GLU A 442 -24.60 21.29 1.99
C GLU A 442 -23.55 20.22 1.65
#